data_AF-A0A2Z6PIJ8-F1
#
_entry.id   AF-A0A2Z6PIJ8-F1
#
_cell.length_a   1.000
_cell.length_b   1.000
_cell.length_c   1.000
_cell.angle_alpha   90.00
_cell.angle_beta   90.00
_cell.angle_gamma   90.00
#
_symmetry.space_group_name_H-M   'P 1'
#
loop_
_entity.id
_entity.type
_entity.pdbx_description
1 polymer ?
#
loop_
_entity_poly.entity_id
_entity_poly.type
_entity_poly.pdbx_seq_one_letter_code
_entity_poly.pdbx_strand_id
1 'polypeptide(L)'
;MAFTITMLSWSTLEFKNKLEEKNELKNALSAIKWGTDYLMKAHHQPNILYGEIGDPDSDHQCWERPEDMDTSRTSYKIDEQHPGSDLAAETAAALAAASIVFRSVDHKYASIMLSHAIHLFEFAKNYQGLYQNSMTPAAKVYSSSGYKDELVWAAAWLHRASKLKKYLDYIGGAGDTGGARTSFSWDDKYVGAQILVAKLL
;
A
#
# COMPACT_ATOMS: atom_id res chain seq x y z
N MET A 1 -5.07 0.79 -5.80
CA MET A 1 -5.11 2.03 -4.97
C MET A 1 -3.88 2.21 -4.07
N ALA A 2 -3.54 1.22 -3.22
CA ALA A 2 -2.42 1.34 -2.27
C ALA A 2 -1.09 1.76 -2.94
N PHE A 3 -0.70 1.10 -4.03
CA PHE A 3 0.47 1.46 -4.85
C PHE A 3 0.51 2.94 -5.24
N THR A 4 -0.61 3.50 -5.70
CA THR A 4 -0.72 4.92 -6.06
C THR A 4 -0.43 5.82 -4.88
N ILE A 5 -0.91 5.47 -3.68
CA ILE A 5 -0.67 6.24 -2.45
C ILE A 5 0.78 6.13 -2.01
N THR A 6 1.41 4.96 -2.14
CA THR A 6 2.85 4.79 -1.90
C THR A 6 3.65 5.69 -2.84
N MET A 7 3.30 5.73 -4.13
CA MET A 7 4.00 6.53 -5.13
C MET A 7 3.78 8.04 -4.99
N LEU A 8 2.57 8.48 -4.70
CA LEU A 8 2.29 9.89 -4.39
C LEU A 8 3.06 10.34 -3.14
N SER A 9 3.11 9.48 -2.11
CA SER A 9 3.87 9.75 -0.90
C SER A 9 5.37 9.82 -1.17
N TRP A 10 5.92 8.85 -1.93
CA TRP A 10 7.33 8.85 -2.28
C TRP A 10 7.70 10.09 -3.09
N SER A 11 6.94 10.41 -4.14
CA SER A 11 7.14 11.61 -4.95
C SER A 11 7.11 12.88 -4.11
N THR A 12 6.15 12.98 -3.18
CA THR A 12 6.03 14.14 -2.27
C THR A 12 7.26 14.26 -1.35
N LEU A 13 7.84 13.15 -0.90
CA LEU A 13 9.08 13.17 -0.10
C LEU A 13 10.30 13.61 -0.90
N GLU A 14 10.47 13.12 -2.13
CA GLU A 14 11.65 13.42 -2.95
C GLU A 14 11.60 14.84 -3.55
N PHE A 15 10.39 15.32 -3.86
CA PHE A 15 10.19 16.56 -4.63
C PHE A 15 9.40 17.63 -3.86
N LYS A 16 9.38 17.56 -2.52
CA LYS A 16 8.65 18.51 -1.66
C LYS A 16 8.87 19.97 -2.07
N ASN A 17 10.13 20.40 -2.18
CA ASN A 17 10.47 21.79 -2.50
C ASN A 17 9.91 22.22 -3.87
N LYS A 18 9.94 21.33 -4.87
CA LYS A 18 9.38 21.62 -6.20
C LYS A 18 7.86 21.73 -6.16
N LEU A 19 7.18 20.91 -5.35
CA LEU A 19 5.74 21.02 -5.13
C LEU A 19 5.38 22.32 -4.41
N GLU A 20 6.18 22.77 -3.44
CA GLU A 20 6.01 24.05 -2.75
C GLU A 20 6.19 25.23 -3.72
N GLU A 21 7.26 25.23 -4.52
CA GLU A 21 7.54 26.26 -5.54
C GLU A 21 6.42 26.39 -6.58
N LYS A 22 5.66 25.32 -6.83
CA LYS A 22 4.53 25.29 -7.76
C LYS A 22 3.16 25.41 -7.09
N ASN A 23 3.10 25.62 -5.78
CA ASN A 23 1.86 25.65 -4.99
C ASN A 23 1.03 24.35 -5.05
N GLU A 24 1.66 23.22 -5.37
CA GLU A 24 1.01 21.91 -5.51
C GLU A 24 1.16 21.03 -4.27
N LEU A 25 1.99 21.41 -3.29
CA LEU A 25 2.18 20.59 -2.08
C LEU A 25 0.85 20.34 -1.35
N LYS A 26 -0.02 21.35 -1.24
CA LYS A 26 -1.33 21.20 -0.58
C LYS A 26 -2.24 20.21 -1.32
N ASN A 27 -2.21 20.21 -2.65
CA ASN A 27 -2.99 19.28 -3.46
C ASN A 27 -2.45 17.85 -3.32
N ALA A 28 -1.13 17.68 -3.33
CA ALA A 28 -0.49 16.39 -3.09
C ALA A 28 -0.83 15.82 -1.70
N LEU A 29 -0.75 16.64 -0.65
CA LEU A 29 -1.15 16.26 0.70
C LEU A 29 -2.64 15.87 0.76
N SER A 30 -3.51 16.63 0.09
CA SER A 30 -4.95 16.32 0.07
C SER A 30 -5.23 14.98 -0.62
N ALA A 31 -4.56 14.70 -1.75
CA ALA A 31 -4.69 13.44 -2.48
C ALA A 31 -4.20 12.23 -1.65
N ILE A 32 -3.03 12.36 -0.99
CA ILE A 32 -2.51 11.30 -0.11
C ILE A 32 -3.49 11.06 1.04
N LYS A 33 -3.96 12.14 1.70
CA LYS A 33 -4.89 12.05 2.83
C LYS A 33 -6.18 11.31 2.47
N TRP A 34 -6.74 11.60 1.29
CA TRP A 34 -7.96 10.93 0.82
C TRP A 34 -7.77 9.42 0.72
N GLY A 35 -6.66 8.99 0.14
CA GLY A 35 -6.31 7.57 0.06
C GLY A 35 -6.05 6.94 1.41
N THR A 36 -5.25 7.59 2.27
CA THR A 36 -4.91 7.03 3.59
C THR A 36 -6.10 6.98 4.54
N ASP A 37 -7.02 7.94 4.48
CA ASP A 37 -8.29 7.89 5.21
C ASP A 37 -9.10 6.65 4.82
N TYR A 38 -9.16 6.32 3.53
CA TYR A 38 -9.82 5.10 3.07
C TYR A 38 -9.10 3.83 3.52
N LEU A 39 -7.77 3.75 3.33
CA LEU A 39 -6.98 2.58 3.71
C LEU A 39 -7.07 2.28 5.22
N MET A 40 -7.09 3.31 6.07
CA MET A 40 -7.25 3.12 7.52
C MET A 40 -8.67 2.70 7.89
N LYS A 41 -9.71 3.17 7.18
CA LYS A 41 -11.09 2.66 7.38
C LYS A 41 -11.21 1.19 6.95
N ALA A 42 -10.53 0.81 5.88
CA ALA A 42 -10.50 -0.56 5.38
C ALA A 42 -9.76 -1.54 6.31
N HIS A 43 -8.89 -1.03 7.20
CA HIS A 43 -8.13 -1.81 8.17
C HIS A 43 -8.61 -1.52 9.60
N HIS A 44 -9.79 -2.02 9.95
CA HIS A 44 -10.42 -1.77 11.26
C HIS A 44 -10.01 -2.77 12.37
N GLN A 45 -9.36 -3.88 12.02
CA GLN A 45 -8.85 -4.92 12.93
C GLN A 45 -7.49 -5.42 12.40
N PRO A 46 -6.52 -5.79 13.27
CA PRO A 46 -5.14 -6.05 12.87
C PRO A 46 -4.93 -7.00 11.69
N ASN A 47 -5.75 -8.05 11.59
CA ASN A 47 -5.65 -9.09 10.56
C ASN A 47 -6.87 -9.11 9.62
N ILE A 48 -7.51 -7.96 9.42
CA ILE A 48 -8.60 -7.80 8.44
C ILE A 48 -8.33 -6.56 7.60
N LEU A 49 -8.31 -6.73 6.27
CA LEU A 49 -8.21 -5.63 5.33
C LEU A 49 -9.25 -5.78 4.22
N TYR A 50 -10.10 -4.78 4.05
CA TYR A 50 -11.00 -4.68 2.89
C TYR A 50 -10.21 -4.18 1.68
N GLY A 51 -10.25 -4.93 0.59
CA GLY A 51 -9.42 -4.66 -0.58
C GLY A 51 -10.21 -4.22 -1.81
N GLU A 52 -11.50 -4.57 -1.90
CA GLU A 52 -12.34 -4.30 -3.06
C GLU A 52 -13.77 -3.96 -2.60
N ILE A 53 -14.38 -2.94 -3.23
CA ILE A 53 -15.75 -2.51 -2.93
C ILE A 53 -16.50 -2.35 -4.26
N GLY A 54 -17.42 -3.26 -4.52
CA GLY A 54 -18.08 -3.41 -5.81
C GLY A 54 -17.72 -4.73 -6.47
N ASP A 55 -18.70 -5.38 -7.11
CA ASP A 55 -18.42 -6.50 -8.00
C ASP A 55 -18.08 -5.95 -9.40
N PRO A 56 -16.89 -6.26 -9.96
CA PRO A 56 -16.45 -5.70 -11.23
C PRO A 56 -17.37 -5.99 -12.41
N ASP A 57 -18.01 -7.16 -12.46
CA ASP A 57 -18.87 -7.51 -13.59
C ASP A 57 -20.13 -6.62 -13.57
N SER A 58 -20.75 -6.45 -12.40
CA SER A 58 -21.92 -5.56 -12.25
C SER A 58 -21.58 -4.08 -12.44
N ASP A 59 -20.43 -3.63 -11.93
CA ASP A 59 -19.98 -2.24 -12.02
C ASP A 59 -19.66 -1.87 -13.48
N HIS A 60 -18.94 -2.73 -14.21
CA HIS A 60 -18.58 -2.49 -15.61
C HIS A 60 -19.76 -2.64 -16.60
N GLN A 61 -20.83 -3.34 -16.21
CA GLN A 61 -22.07 -3.39 -17.00
C GLN A 61 -22.90 -2.12 -16.86
N CYS A 62 -22.58 -1.28 -15.87
CA CYS A 62 -23.28 -0.03 -15.65
C CYS A 62 -22.56 1.14 -16.32
N TRP A 63 -23.31 1.95 -17.10
CA TRP A 63 -22.83 3.19 -17.69
C TRP A 63 -23.69 4.36 -17.22
N GLU A 64 -23.39 4.88 -16.04
CA GLU A 64 -24.05 6.03 -15.45
C GLU A 64 -23.07 6.87 -14.63
N ARG A 65 -23.55 7.99 -14.07
CA ARG A 65 -22.72 8.79 -13.17
C ARG A 65 -22.60 8.06 -11.83
N PRO A 66 -21.46 8.12 -11.13
CA PRO A 66 -21.27 7.38 -9.88
C PRO A 66 -22.29 7.74 -8.78
N GLU A 67 -22.83 8.97 -8.79
CA GLU A 67 -23.90 9.41 -7.88
C GLU A 67 -25.27 8.78 -8.15
N ASP A 68 -25.47 8.22 -9.34
CA ASP A 68 -26.73 7.59 -9.76
C ASP A 68 -26.69 6.05 -9.61
N MET A 69 -25.56 5.48 -9.14
CA MET A 69 -25.36 4.04 -9.05
C MET A 69 -26.35 3.31 -8.15
N ASP A 70 -27.03 2.31 -8.71
CA ASP A 70 -27.91 1.38 -7.98
C ASP A 70 -27.37 -0.07 -7.91
N THR A 71 -26.22 -0.33 -8.54
CA THR A 71 -25.54 -1.63 -8.50
C THR A 71 -25.06 -2.00 -7.09
N SER A 72 -25.09 -3.29 -6.76
CA SER A 72 -24.66 -3.78 -5.45
C SER A 72 -23.16 -3.56 -5.23
N ARG A 73 -22.79 -2.82 -4.17
CA ARG A 73 -21.39 -2.55 -3.81
C ARG A 73 -20.87 -3.50 -2.72
N THR A 74 -20.77 -4.78 -3.05
CA THR A 74 -20.27 -5.82 -2.15
C THR A 74 -18.85 -5.50 -1.68
N SER A 75 -18.59 -5.68 -0.38
CA SER A 75 -17.26 -5.44 0.20
C SER A 75 -16.50 -6.76 0.36
N TYR A 76 -15.33 -6.87 -0.25
CA TYR A 76 -14.44 -8.02 -0.16
C TYR A 76 -13.24 -7.72 0.73
N LYS A 77 -12.80 -8.72 1.47
CA LYS A 77 -11.70 -8.60 2.44
C LYS A 77 -10.77 -9.79 2.37
N ILE A 78 -9.57 -9.57 2.90
CA ILE A 78 -8.62 -10.61 3.30
C ILE A 78 -8.59 -10.71 4.83
N ASP A 79 -8.35 -11.92 5.31
CA ASP A 79 -8.21 -12.24 6.74
C ASP A 79 -7.24 -13.41 6.95
N GLU A 80 -7.14 -13.92 8.18
CA GLU A 80 -6.22 -15.01 8.52
C GLU A 80 -6.53 -16.32 7.77
N GLN A 81 -7.79 -16.57 7.44
CA GLN A 81 -8.22 -17.77 6.72
C GLN A 81 -8.15 -17.57 5.19
N HIS A 82 -8.26 -16.32 4.74
CA HIS A 82 -8.20 -15.91 3.34
C HIS A 82 -7.15 -14.80 3.18
N PRO A 83 -5.84 -15.15 3.18
CA PRO A 83 -4.75 -14.17 3.22
C PRO A 83 -4.55 -13.40 1.91
N GLY A 84 -3.80 -12.30 1.98
CA GLY A 84 -3.39 -11.49 0.83
C GLY A 84 -2.19 -10.62 1.18
N SER A 85 -1.00 -11.24 1.19
CA SER A 85 0.27 -10.60 1.55
C SER A 85 0.63 -9.45 0.65
N ASP A 86 0.44 -9.61 -0.65
CA ASP A 86 0.64 -8.57 -1.66
C ASP A 86 -0.16 -7.30 -1.33
N LEU A 87 -1.48 -7.44 -1.19
CA LEU A 87 -2.39 -6.33 -0.87
C LEU A 87 -2.08 -5.71 0.51
N ALA A 88 -1.90 -6.54 1.54
CA ALA A 88 -1.64 -6.08 2.90
C ALA A 88 -0.27 -5.38 3.00
N ALA A 89 0.77 -5.92 2.36
CA ALA A 89 2.10 -5.33 2.37
C ALA A 89 2.16 -4.03 1.55
N GLU A 90 1.52 -3.95 0.36
CA GLU A 90 1.45 -2.67 -0.37
C GLU A 90 0.68 -1.60 0.41
N THR A 91 -0.39 -1.99 1.13
CA THR A 91 -1.11 -1.07 2.01
C THR A 91 -0.26 -0.62 3.20
N ALA A 92 0.55 -1.52 3.77
CA ALA A 92 1.53 -1.17 4.78
C ALA A 92 2.59 -0.19 4.26
N ALA A 93 3.11 -0.42 3.05
CA ALA A 93 4.04 0.49 2.38
C ALA A 93 3.43 1.89 2.18
N ALA A 94 2.20 1.96 1.69
CA ALA A 94 1.47 3.21 1.47
C ALA A 94 1.34 4.04 2.75
N LEU A 95 0.89 3.41 3.83
CA LEU A 95 0.69 4.08 5.12
C LEU A 95 2.01 4.43 5.80
N ALA A 96 3.05 3.59 5.67
CA ALA A 96 4.39 3.90 6.16
C ALA A 96 4.98 5.10 5.41
N ALA A 97 4.92 5.14 4.07
CA ALA A 97 5.39 6.27 3.27
C ALA A 97 4.64 7.56 3.60
N ALA A 98 3.31 7.51 3.67
CA ALA A 98 2.48 8.66 4.04
C ALA A 98 2.75 9.15 5.47
N SER A 99 3.04 8.26 6.42
CA SER A 99 3.43 8.66 7.79
C SER A 99 4.67 9.55 7.84
N ILE A 100 5.59 9.40 6.89
CA ILE A 100 6.77 10.26 6.78
C ILE A 100 6.36 11.64 6.23
N VAL A 101 5.53 11.66 5.17
CA VAL A 101 5.01 12.90 4.56
C VAL A 101 4.29 13.77 5.59
N PHE A 102 3.42 13.16 6.39
CA PHE A 102 2.59 13.88 7.36
C PHE A 102 3.28 14.17 8.70
N ARG A 103 4.49 13.66 8.95
CA ARG A 103 5.12 13.76 10.28
C ARG A 103 5.22 15.18 10.82
N SER A 104 5.55 16.15 9.96
CA SER A 104 5.64 17.58 10.33
C SER A 104 4.36 18.36 10.09
N VAL A 105 3.36 17.77 9.44
CA VAL A 105 2.06 18.41 9.12
C VAL A 105 1.02 18.06 10.17
N ASP A 106 0.92 16.78 10.53
CA ASP A 106 0.05 16.23 11.58
C ASP A 106 0.71 14.98 12.18
N HIS A 107 1.42 15.18 13.29
CA HIS A 107 2.16 14.12 13.97
C HIS A 107 1.24 13.00 14.51
N LYS A 108 0.02 13.34 14.94
CA LYS A 108 -0.93 12.36 15.47
C LYS A 108 -1.43 11.46 14.35
N TYR A 109 -1.83 12.05 13.22
CA TYR A 109 -2.25 11.32 12.04
C TYR A 109 -1.13 10.43 11.49
N ALA A 110 0.10 10.94 11.41
CA ALA A 110 1.28 10.17 11.02
C ALA A 110 1.52 8.95 11.93
N SER A 111 1.37 9.12 13.25
CA SER A 111 1.54 8.03 14.22
C SER A 111 0.46 6.95 14.08
N ILE A 112 -0.79 7.34 13.80
CA ILE A 112 -1.89 6.39 13.52
C ILE A 112 -1.59 5.60 12.24
N MET A 113 -1.23 6.27 11.14
CA MET A 113 -0.87 5.59 9.89
C MET A 113 0.28 4.59 10.08
N LEU A 114 1.32 4.98 10.81
CA LEU A 114 2.43 4.07 11.10
C LEU A 114 1.98 2.85 11.91
N SER A 115 1.05 3.01 12.87
CA SER A 115 0.49 1.87 13.62
C SER A 115 -0.26 0.91 12.71
N HIS A 116 -1.12 1.41 11.80
CA HIS A 116 -1.80 0.55 10.83
C HIS A 116 -0.81 -0.15 9.89
N ALA A 117 0.24 0.55 9.44
CA ALA A 117 1.27 -0.02 8.59
C ALA A 117 2.02 -1.17 9.27
N ILE A 118 2.34 -1.03 10.55
CA ILE A 118 3.03 -2.09 11.32
C ILE A 118 2.13 -3.33 11.43
N HIS A 119 0.85 -3.18 11.79
CA HIS A 119 -0.07 -4.31 11.90
C HIS A 119 -0.28 -5.01 10.55
N LEU A 120 -0.50 -4.27 9.46
CA LEU A 120 -0.70 -4.84 8.13
C LEU A 120 0.53 -5.60 7.63
N PHE A 121 1.74 -5.11 7.92
CA PHE A 121 2.95 -5.85 7.57
C PHE A 121 3.10 -7.13 8.37
N GLU A 122 2.81 -7.13 9.67
CA GLU A 122 2.82 -8.36 10.46
C GLU A 122 1.75 -9.35 9.97
N PHE A 123 0.55 -8.87 9.63
CA PHE A 123 -0.49 -9.68 9.00
C PHE A 123 -0.01 -10.30 7.68
N ALA A 124 0.51 -9.48 6.75
CA ALA A 124 1.02 -9.92 5.45
C ALA A 124 2.16 -10.96 5.59
N LYS A 125 3.07 -10.76 6.54
CA LYS A 125 4.22 -11.63 6.77
C LYS A 125 3.82 -12.97 7.39
N ASN A 126 2.88 -12.96 8.34
CA ASN A 126 2.51 -14.13 9.14
C ASN A 126 1.46 -15.01 8.44
N TYR A 127 0.60 -14.44 7.59
CA TYR A 127 -0.44 -15.15 6.85
C TYR A 127 -0.22 -14.95 5.36
N GLN A 128 0.54 -15.88 4.77
CA GLN A 128 1.00 -15.71 3.39
C GLN A 128 0.02 -16.20 2.34
N GLY A 129 -0.21 -15.38 1.32
CA GLY A 129 -1.05 -15.74 0.17
C GLY A 129 -1.22 -14.58 -0.80
N LEU A 130 -1.71 -14.87 -2.01
CA LEU A 130 -2.09 -13.85 -2.99
C LEU A 130 -3.53 -13.42 -2.73
N TYR A 131 -3.79 -12.11 -2.68
CA TYR A 131 -5.13 -11.61 -2.36
C TYR A 131 -6.20 -12.08 -3.34
N GLN A 132 -5.83 -12.30 -4.60
CA GLN A 132 -6.76 -12.72 -5.65
C GLN A 132 -7.38 -14.11 -5.40
N ASN A 133 -6.72 -14.95 -4.60
CA ASN A 133 -7.24 -16.25 -4.20
C ASN A 133 -8.30 -16.12 -3.11
N SER A 134 -8.26 -15.02 -2.35
CA SER A 134 -9.15 -14.71 -1.24
C SER A 134 -10.33 -13.83 -1.69
N MET A 135 -10.10 -12.96 -2.66
CA MET A 135 -11.09 -12.04 -3.25
C MET A 135 -11.19 -12.28 -4.76
N THR A 136 -11.81 -13.39 -5.16
CA THR A 136 -11.79 -13.86 -6.55
C THR A 136 -12.34 -12.88 -7.60
N PRO A 137 -13.31 -11.97 -7.32
CA PRO A 137 -13.72 -10.99 -8.33
C PRO A 137 -12.61 -10.02 -8.70
N ALA A 138 -11.76 -9.64 -7.74
CA ALA A 138 -10.66 -8.70 -7.96
C ALA A 138 -9.56 -9.29 -8.87
N ALA A 139 -9.42 -10.62 -8.90
CA ALA A 139 -8.48 -11.33 -9.77
C ALA A 139 -8.68 -11.01 -11.25
N LYS A 140 -9.93 -10.75 -11.67
CA LYS A 140 -10.28 -10.48 -13.07
C LYS A 140 -9.73 -9.16 -13.59
N VAL A 141 -9.47 -8.20 -12.70
CA VAL A 141 -9.11 -6.82 -13.05
C VAL A 141 -7.63 -6.56 -12.74
N TYR A 142 -7.20 -6.95 -11.55
CA TYR A 142 -5.82 -6.82 -11.08
C TYR A 142 -5.37 -8.17 -10.52
N SER A 143 -4.65 -8.95 -11.32
CA SER A 143 -4.03 -10.20 -10.86
C SER A 143 -2.61 -9.93 -10.39
N SER A 144 -2.27 -10.39 -9.19
CA SER A 144 -0.93 -10.36 -8.63
C SER A 144 -0.04 -11.49 -9.19
N SER A 145 1.21 -11.15 -9.49
CA SER A 145 2.26 -12.12 -9.88
C SER A 145 3.04 -12.70 -8.71
N GLY A 146 2.92 -12.11 -7.52
CA GLY A 146 3.70 -12.48 -6.34
C GLY A 146 3.40 -11.59 -5.14
N TYR A 147 3.96 -11.91 -3.97
CA TYR A 147 3.86 -11.06 -2.79
C TYR A 147 5.23 -10.75 -2.14
N LYS A 148 6.30 -11.34 -2.67
CA LYS A 148 7.63 -11.29 -2.04
C LYS A 148 8.25 -9.91 -2.18
N ASP A 149 8.09 -9.30 -3.35
CA ASP A 149 8.52 -7.93 -3.60
C ASP A 149 7.76 -6.93 -2.74
N GLU A 150 6.46 -7.10 -2.50
CA GLU A 150 5.70 -6.23 -1.60
C GLU A 150 6.16 -6.37 -0.16
N LEU A 151 6.50 -7.57 0.31
CA LEU A 151 7.04 -7.74 1.66
C LEU A 151 8.38 -7.02 1.83
N VAL A 152 9.30 -7.12 0.86
CA VAL A 152 10.58 -6.39 0.91
C VAL A 152 10.35 -4.88 0.79
N TRP A 153 9.46 -4.46 -0.10
CA TRP A 153 9.05 -3.06 -0.31
C TRP A 153 8.46 -2.42 0.94
N ALA A 154 7.49 -3.09 1.58
CA ALA A 154 6.86 -2.65 2.81
C ALA A 154 7.86 -2.59 3.97
N ALA A 155 8.73 -3.58 4.10
CA ALA A 155 9.80 -3.57 5.11
C ALA A 155 10.74 -2.36 4.90
N ALA A 156 11.11 -2.04 3.66
CA ALA A 156 11.96 -0.89 3.37
C ALA A 156 11.29 0.45 3.75
N TRP A 157 10.01 0.61 3.46
CA TRP A 157 9.24 1.79 3.90
C TRP A 157 9.07 1.87 5.41
N LEU A 158 8.77 0.75 6.06
CA LEU A 158 8.64 0.68 7.52
C LEU A 158 9.96 0.96 8.22
N HIS A 159 11.08 0.47 7.69
CA HIS A 159 12.41 0.86 8.17
C HIS A 159 12.62 2.36 8.04
N ARG A 160 12.34 2.95 6.87
CA ARG A 160 12.49 4.40 6.64
C ARG A 160 11.64 5.22 7.61
N ALA A 161 10.40 4.78 7.90
CA ALA A 161 9.45 5.47 8.77
C ALA A 161 9.72 5.30 10.27
N SER A 162 10.06 4.08 10.71
CA SER A 162 10.18 3.74 12.14
C SER A 162 11.61 3.72 12.67
N LYS A 163 12.61 3.56 11.79
CA LYS A 163 14.03 3.30 12.12
C LYS A 163 14.26 2.01 12.93
N LEU A 164 13.28 1.11 12.97
CA LEU A 164 13.41 -0.16 13.68
C LEU A 164 14.24 -1.16 12.86
N LYS A 165 15.34 -1.64 13.45
CA LYS A 165 16.28 -2.59 12.82
C LYS A 165 15.63 -3.88 12.33
N LYS A 166 14.54 -4.34 12.98
CA LYS A 166 13.83 -5.57 12.58
C LYS A 166 13.41 -5.59 11.11
N TYR A 167 13.11 -4.44 10.52
CA TYR A 167 12.75 -4.35 9.11
C TYR A 167 13.95 -4.46 8.17
N LEU A 168 15.10 -3.92 8.56
CA LEU A 168 16.35 -4.11 7.84
C LEU A 168 16.82 -5.57 7.93
N ASP A 169 16.66 -6.19 9.11
CA ASP A 169 16.96 -7.61 9.31
C ASP A 169 16.06 -8.51 8.46
N TYR A 170 14.78 -8.16 8.32
CA TYR A 170 13.85 -8.84 7.42
C TYR A 170 14.32 -8.77 5.96
N ILE A 171 14.70 -7.57 5.49
CA ILE A 171 15.20 -7.37 4.11
C ILE A 171 16.47 -8.19 3.87
N GLY A 172 17.43 -8.16 4.81
CA GLY A 172 18.67 -8.95 4.71
C GLY A 172 18.44 -10.46 4.77
N GLY A 173 17.39 -10.91 5.46
CA GLY A 173 17.01 -12.32 5.60
C GLY A 173 16.06 -12.84 4.51
N ALA A 174 15.46 -11.97 3.69
CA ALA A 174 14.45 -12.37 2.70
C ALA A 174 15.01 -13.31 1.62
N GLY A 175 16.32 -13.27 1.36
CA GLY A 175 17.02 -14.16 0.42
C GLY A 175 16.69 -13.95 -1.07
N ASP A 176 15.59 -13.28 -1.36
CA ASP A 176 15.11 -12.95 -2.70
C ASP A 176 15.17 -11.44 -2.92
N THR A 177 16.14 -11.00 -3.72
CA THR A 177 16.32 -9.58 -4.08
C THR A 177 15.58 -9.21 -5.35
N GLY A 178 14.86 -10.16 -5.97
CA GLY A 178 14.24 -10.01 -7.27
C GLY A 178 15.21 -10.11 -8.44
N GLY A 179 16.50 -9.91 -8.25
CA GLY A 179 17.45 -9.83 -9.37
C GLY A 179 17.12 -8.68 -10.34
N ALA A 180 17.55 -8.81 -11.59
CA ALA A 180 17.30 -7.79 -12.60
C ALA A 180 15.81 -7.75 -13.00
N ARG A 181 15.25 -6.54 -13.07
CA ARG A 181 13.87 -6.27 -13.46
C ARG A 181 13.82 -5.14 -14.48
N THR A 182 12.85 -5.22 -15.38
CA THR A 182 12.67 -4.25 -16.48
C THR A 182 11.51 -3.29 -16.24
N SER A 183 10.72 -3.53 -15.18
CA SER A 183 9.53 -2.74 -14.87
C SER A 183 9.40 -2.50 -13.37
N PHE A 184 8.75 -1.38 -13.05
CA PHE A 184 8.25 -1.05 -11.73
C PHE A 184 6.78 -0.67 -11.89
N SER A 185 5.88 -1.36 -11.21
CA SER A 185 4.44 -1.22 -11.43
C SER A 185 3.65 -1.50 -10.15
N TRP A 186 2.31 -1.45 -10.27
CA TRP A 186 1.41 -1.86 -9.22
C TRP A 186 1.55 -3.34 -8.85
N ASP A 187 2.20 -4.15 -9.68
CA ASP A 187 2.39 -5.59 -9.51
C ASP A 187 3.83 -5.95 -9.12
N ASP A 188 4.87 -5.37 -9.74
CA ASP A 188 6.28 -5.66 -9.39
C ASP A 188 6.97 -4.46 -8.72
N LYS A 189 7.43 -4.64 -7.48
CA LYS A 189 8.03 -3.60 -6.62
C LYS A 189 9.54 -3.75 -6.46
N TYR A 190 10.18 -4.77 -7.03
CA TYR A 190 11.60 -5.06 -6.78
C TYR A 190 12.51 -3.89 -7.15
N VAL A 191 12.31 -3.24 -8.31
CA VAL A 191 13.11 -2.07 -8.71
C VAL A 191 12.98 -0.94 -7.67
N GLY A 192 11.76 -0.66 -7.22
CA GLY A 192 11.49 0.36 -6.20
C GLY A 192 12.13 0.02 -4.87
N ALA A 193 11.98 -1.23 -4.41
CA ALA A 193 12.56 -1.73 -3.17
C ALA A 193 14.09 -1.69 -3.20
N GLN A 194 14.72 -2.10 -4.29
CA GLN A 194 16.18 -2.05 -4.48
C GLN A 194 16.72 -0.62 -4.35
N ILE A 195 16.08 0.36 -5.01
CA ILE A 195 16.46 1.78 -4.90
C ILE A 195 16.27 2.29 -3.47
N LEU A 196 15.16 1.95 -2.83
CA LEU A 196 14.86 2.39 -1.47
C LEU A 196 15.87 1.82 -0.48
N VAL A 197 16.21 0.53 -0.58
CA VAL A 197 17.23 -0.14 0.24
C VAL A 197 18.61 0.43 0.00
N ALA A 198 18.98 0.73 -1.25
CA ALA A 198 20.28 1.35 -1.56
C ALA A 198 20.43 2.75 -0.91
N LYS A 199 19.33 3.47 -0.65
CA LYS A 199 19.33 4.75 0.08
C LYS A 199 19.38 4.59 1.61
N LEU A 200 19.20 3.37 2.14
CA LEU A 200 19.22 3.07 3.57
C LEU A 200 20.59 2.59 4.08
N LEU A 201 21.47 2.19 3.16
CA LEU A 201 22.89 1.89 3.39
C LEU A 201 23.72 3.16 3.32
#